data_AF-A0AAA9Z0V7-F1
#
_entry.id   AF-A0AAA9Z0V7-F1
#
_cell.length_a   1.000
_cell.length_b   1.000
_cell.length_c   1.000
_cell.angle_alpha   90.00
_cell.angle_beta   90.00
_cell.angle_gamma   90.00
#
_symmetry.space_group_name_H-M   'P 1'
#
loop_
_entity.id
_entity.type
_entity.pdbx_description
1 polymer ?
#
loop_
_entity_poly.entity_id
_entity_poly.type
_entity_poly.pdbx_seq_one_letter_code
_entity_poly.pdbx_strand_id
1 'polypeptide(L)'
;MDDFGKSIVSKLFYSAWFKLQILNTVPSSTDQLLDGTGSYSIRQLLEQTVGCLETMDRCLWYHGEESSGSSSGELLQTSDESGGSMDTFDLKRYERYCKEQRVLTRQMNNLLRLHELTHLDHAEEYSLEISKNILVQRWESARLEQLSIELQDRHQALEQTTRSSESHIRTNLKACRLIKQFYGWQLDKVQHDIDQWMERFDREKDDLDGRFQRARAKKRHWEALKEEVQLREQEIERFQQLEDEHHKRIDYRELCWNSAIRIQAWWRGVIVRKGIKLGGRRKTRRKKKTKGKKNKKSKVVRKPRKR
;
A
#
# COMPACT_ATOMS: atom_id res chain seq x y z
N MET A 1 -65.53 -27.53 -34.30
CA MET A 1 -64.70 -27.57 -33.07
C MET A 1 -65.62 -28.01 -31.96
N ASP A 2 -65.43 -29.23 -31.48
CA ASP A 2 -66.23 -29.83 -30.43
C ASP A 2 -66.20 -28.94 -29.18
N ASP A 3 -67.33 -28.85 -28.47
CA ASP A 3 -67.46 -27.99 -27.28
C ASP A 3 -66.43 -28.34 -26.19
N PHE A 4 -65.90 -29.56 -26.23
CA PHE A 4 -64.79 -30.01 -25.40
C PHE A 4 -63.48 -29.24 -25.67
N GLY A 5 -63.17 -28.99 -26.95
CA GLY A 5 -62.00 -28.22 -27.36
C GLY A 5 -62.07 -26.76 -26.91
N LYS A 6 -63.26 -26.15 -26.96
CA LYS A 6 -63.48 -24.78 -26.47
C LYS A 6 -63.28 -24.68 -24.94
N SER A 7 -63.72 -25.70 -24.19
CA SER A 7 -63.56 -25.76 -22.72
C SER A 7 -62.09 -25.85 -22.28
N ILE A 8 -61.29 -26.68 -22.97
CA ILE A 8 -59.85 -26.83 -22.65
C ILE A 8 -59.10 -25.55 -22.96
N VAL A 9 -59.37 -24.95 -24.12
CA VAL A 9 -58.72 -23.71 -24.56
C VAL A 9 -59.05 -22.56 -23.60
N SER A 10 -60.31 -22.43 -23.18
CA SER A 10 -60.72 -21.43 -22.18
C SER A 10 -60.03 -21.63 -20.82
N LYS A 11 -59.92 -22.88 -20.34
CA LYS A 11 -59.21 -23.19 -19.08
C LYS A 11 -57.71 -22.87 -19.16
N LEU A 12 -57.07 -23.13 -20.30
CA LEU A 12 -55.66 -22.79 -20.52
C LEU A 12 -55.45 -21.27 -20.55
N PHE A 13 -56.32 -20.53 -21.23
CA PHE A 13 -56.25 -19.07 -21.26
C PHE A 13 -56.48 -18.45 -19.88
N TYR A 14 -57.46 -18.94 -19.13
CA TYR A 14 -57.71 -18.48 -17.76
C TYR A 14 -56.52 -18.77 -16.83
N SER A 15 -55.90 -19.96 -16.94
CA SER A 15 -54.71 -20.31 -16.17
C SER A 15 -53.51 -19.43 -16.51
N ALA A 16 -53.30 -19.14 -17.80
CA ALA A 16 -52.23 -18.26 -18.26
C ALA A 16 -52.44 -16.81 -17.80
N TRP A 17 -53.66 -16.28 -17.94
CA TRP A 17 -54.03 -14.95 -17.48
C TRP A 17 -53.83 -14.80 -15.97
N PHE A 18 -54.31 -15.77 -15.17
CA PHE A 18 -54.18 -15.73 -13.71
C PHE A 18 -52.71 -15.76 -13.25
N LYS A 19 -51.87 -16.59 -13.89
CA LYS A 19 -50.42 -16.64 -13.60
C LYS A 19 -49.72 -15.32 -13.94
N LEU A 20 -50.09 -14.68 -15.04
CA LEU A 20 -49.53 -13.38 -15.43
C LEU A 20 -50.00 -12.25 -14.49
N GLN A 21 -51.23 -12.33 -13.99
CA GLN A 21 -51.75 -11.38 -13.01
C GLN A 21 -51.01 -11.47 -11.67
N ILE A 22 -50.67 -12.68 -11.22
CA ILE A 22 -49.83 -12.88 -10.02
C ILE A 22 -48.43 -12.29 -10.20
N LEU A 23 -47.84 -12.41 -11.40
CA LEU A 23 -46.53 -11.81 -11.69
C LEU A 23 -46.57 -10.27 -11.70
N ASN A 24 -47.73 -9.67 -12.01
CA ASN A 24 -47.91 -8.23 -12.04
C ASN A 24 -48.14 -7.60 -10.64
N THR A 25 -48.56 -8.39 -9.64
CA THR A 25 -48.83 -7.87 -8.27
C THR A 25 -47.61 -7.78 -7.36
N VAL A 26 -46.43 -8.22 -7.81
CA VAL A 26 -45.18 -8.13 -7.05
C VAL A 26 -44.42 -6.86 -7.44
N PRO A 27 -44.49 -5.75 -6.66
CA PRO A 27 -44.07 -4.43 -7.13
C PRO A 27 -42.56 -4.17 -7.05
N SER A 28 -41.78 -5.09 -6.47
CA SER A 28 -40.46 -4.74 -5.92
C SER A 28 -39.24 -5.19 -6.75
N SER A 29 -39.40 -6.00 -7.81
CA SER A 29 -38.25 -6.47 -8.61
C SER A 29 -38.38 -6.35 -10.14
N THR A 30 -39.58 -6.05 -10.65
CA THR A 30 -39.88 -6.09 -12.09
C THR A 30 -39.60 -4.77 -12.81
N ASP A 31 -39.55 -3.64 -12.10
CA ASP A 31 -39.24 -2.33 -12.71
C ASP A 31 -37.73 -2.15 -13.03
N GLN A 32 -36.84 -3.02 -12.54
CA GLN A 32 -35.39 -2.95 -12.79
C GLN A 32 -34.87 -3.94 -13.83
N LEU A 33 -35.71 -4.87 -14.29
CA LEU A 33 -35.33 -5.83 -15.31
C LEU A 33 -35.63 -5.24 -16.68
N LEU A 34 -34.66 -4.49 -17.19
CA LEU A 34 -34.63 -4.08 -18.60
C LEU A 34 -34.19 -5.28 -19.44
N ASP A 35 -34.85 -5.45 -20.59
CA ASP A 35 -34.32 -6.24 -21.70
C ASP A 35 -32.87 -5.80 -22.02
N GLY A 36 -32.00 -6.71 -22.49
CA GLY A 36 -30.62 -6.38 -22.89
C GLY A 36 -30.48 -5.26 -23.94
N THR A 37 -31.57 -4.87 -24.61
CA THR A 37 -31.68 -3.73 -25.53
C THR A 37 -32.14 -2.42 -24.86
N GLY A 38 -32.50 -2.44 -23.58
CA GLY A 38 -32.95 -1.28 -22.80
C GLY A 38 -34.23 -0.60 -23.29
N SER A 39 -34.95 -1.21 -24.24
CA SER A 39 -36.01 -0.54 -25.00
C SER A 39 -37.41 -0.68 -24.39
N TYR A 40 -37.63 -1.72 -23.57
CA TYR A 40 -38.91 -1.97 -22.91
C TYR A 40 -38.69 -2.49 -21.49
N SER A 41 -39.50 -2.01 -20.54
CA SER A 41 -39.58 -2.63 -19.21
C SER A 41 -40.38 -3.92 -19.31
N ILE A 42 -39.94 -4.99 -18.63
CA ILE A 42 -40.69 -6.26 -18.55
C ILE A 42 -42.14 -6.02 -18.10
N ARG A 43 -42.38 -5.00 -17.28
CA ARG A 43 -43.71 -4.58 -16.87
C ARG A 43 -44.59 -4.13 -18.05
N GLN A 44 -44.07 -3.32 -18.96
CA GLN A 44 -44.84 -2.84 -20.12
C GLN A 44 -45.21 -3.99 -21.06
N LEU A 45 -44.32 -4.98 -21.20
CA LEU A 45 -44.53 -6.16 -22.02
C LEU A 45 -45.57 -7.10 -21.39
N LEU A 46 -45.56 -7.22 -20.06
CA LEU A 46 -46.59 -7.94 -19.30
C LEU A 46 -47.95 -7.23 -19.37
N GLU A 47 -48.01 -5.92 -19.22
CA GLU A 47 -49.26 -5.14 -19.35
C GLU A 47 -49.86 -5.27 -20.76
N GLN A 48 -49.03 -5.22 -21.80
CA GLN A 48 -49.47 -5.39 -23.18
C GLN A 48 -50.01 -6.80 -23.46
N THR A 49 -49.32 -7.84 -22.96
CA THR A 49 -49.75 -9.23 -23.15
C THR A 49 -51.00 -9.58 -22.35
N VAL A 50 -51.16 -9.05 -21.13
CA VAL A 50 -52.39 -9.19 -20.35
C VAL A 50 -53.56 -8.51 -21.07
N GLY A 51 -53.37 -7.31 -21.63
CA GLY A 51 -54.41 -6.63 -22.42
C GLY A 51 -54.82 -7.39 -23.69
N CYS A 52 -53.88 -8.04 -24.38
CA CYS A 52 -54.19 -8.92 -25.51
C CYS A 52 -55.00 -10.16 -25.09
N LEU A 53 -54.73 -10.73 -23.91
CA LEU A 53 -55.48 -11.88 -23.39
C LEU A 53 -56.90 -11.50 -22.96
N GLU A 54 -57.08 -10.34 -22.33
CA GLU A 54 -58.41 -9.84 -21.94
C GLU A 54 -59.30 -9.53 -23.15
N THR A 55 -58.72 -9.02 -24.24
CA THR A 55 -59.45 -8.79 -25.49
C THR A 55 -59.85 -10.10 -26.17
N MET A 56 -58.97 -11.12 -26.16
CA MET A 56 -59.29 -12.45 -26.66
C MET A 56 -60.37 -13.17 -25.84
N ASP A 57 -60.33 -13.06 -24.52
CA ASP A 57 -61.36 -13.65 -23.64
C ASP A 57 -62.74 -13.02 -23.90
N ARG A 58 -62.81 -11.68 -24.04
CA ARG A 58 -64.05 -11.00 -24.42
C ARG A 58 -64.61 -11.46 -25.77
N CYS A 59 -63.76 -11.77 -26.74
CA CYS A 59 -64.21 -12.30 -28.04
C CYS A 59 -64.74 -13.75 -27.95
N LEU A 60 -64.20 -14.56 -27.03
CA LEU A 60 -64.64 -15.95 -26.83
C LEU A 60 -65.99 -16.05 -26.12
N TRP A 61 -66.32 -15.10 -25.23
CA TRP A 61 -67.59 -15.08 -24.50
C TRP A 61 -68.78 -14.49 -25.29
N TYR A 62 -68.54 -13.83 -26.43
CA TYR A 62 -69.61 -13.16 -27.20
C TYR A 62 -70.36 -14.06 -28.21
N HIS A 63 -70.06 -15.36 -28.28
CA HIS A 63 -70.65 -16.29 -29.28
C HIS A 63 -71.51 -17.43 -28.69
N GLY A 64 -72.16 -17.21 -27.55
CA GLY A 64 -72.86 -18.28 -26.81
C GLY A 64 -74.30 -18.00 -26.41
N GLU A 65 -75.10 -17.29 -27.21
CA GLU A 65 -76.56 -17.21 -26.99
C GLU A 65 -77.32 -17.44 -28.30
N GLU A 66 -77.56 -18.71 -28.65
CA GLU A 66 -78.65 -19.09 -29.56
C GLU A 66 -79.35 -20.37 -29.05
N SER A 67 -80.54 -20.14 -28.49
CA SER A 67 -81.83 -20.77 -28.83
C SER A 67 -81.82 -22.23 -29.36
N SER A 68 -82.36 -23.15 -28.56
CA SER A 68 -83.31 -24.20 -28.97
C SER A 68 -83.68 -25.03 -27.73
N GLY A 69 -84.93 -25.32 -27.37
CA GLY A 69 -86.16 -25.29 -28.13
C GLY A 69 -86.73 -26.70 -28.30
N SER A 70 -87.56 -27.10 -27.31
CA SER A 70 -88.84 -27.80 -27.53
C SER A 70 -88.93 -29.30 -27.86
N SER A 71 -89.86 -29.94 -27.12
CA SER A 71 -90.93 -30.85 -27.57
C SER A 71 -90.67 -32.35 -27.79
N SER A 72 -91.34 -33.20 -27.00
CA SER A 72 -92.60 -33.93 -27.36
C SER A 72 -92.80 -35.08 -26.34
N GLY A 73 -93.93 -35.30 -25.67
CA GLY A 73 -95.24 -35.76 -26.20
C GLY A 73 -95.14 -37.27 -26.52
N GLU A 74 -95.95 -38.23 -26.07
CA GLU A 74 -97.39 -38.41 -25.85
C GLU A 74 -97.56 -39.86 -25.29
N LEU A 75 -98.51 -40.30 -24.45
CA LEU A 75 -99.99 -40.27 -24.40
C LEU A 75 -100.63 -41.65 -24.76
N LEU A 76 -101.82 -41.89 -24.16
CA LEU A 76 -102.87 -42.91 -24.38
C LEU A 76 -102.68 -44.32 -23.76
N GLN A 77 -103.45 -44.87 -22.79
CA GLN A 77 -104.88 -44.86 -22.37
C GLN A 77 -105.67 -46.11 -22.86
N THR A 78 -106.66 -46.51 -22.05
CA THR A 78 -107.78 -47.47 -22.30
C THR A 78 -107.46 -48.97 -22.09
N SER A 79 -108.30 -49.84 -21.50
CA SER A 79 -109.72 -49.82 -21.11
C SER A 79 -110.00 -50.87 -20.01
N ASP A 80 -111.03 -50.61 -19.21
CA ASP A 80 -111.82 -51.60 -18.47
C ASP A 80 -112.59 -52.53 -19.42
N GLU A 81 -112.77 -53.79 -19.03
CA GLU A 81 -113.94 -54.68 -19.23
C GLU A 81 -113.52 -56.12 -18.83
N SER A 82 -114.08 -56.71 -17.77
CA SER A 82 -115.37 -57.43 -17.70
C SER A 82 -115.20 -58.95 -17.86
N GLY A 83 -115.86 -59.69 -16.97
CA GLY A 83 -116.31 -61.06 -17.22
C GLY A 83 -115.30 -62.17 -16.90
N GLY A 84 -115.53 -62.85 -15.78
CA GLY A 84 -114.78 -64.04 -15.41
C GLY A 84 -114.96 -65.23 -16.37
N SER A 85 -113.94 -66.07 -16.44
CA SER A 85 -114.09 -67.51 -16.66
C SER A 85 -112.72 -68.19 -16.51
N MET A 86 -112.58 -68.94 -15.43
CA MET A 86 -111.98 -70.27 -15.36
C MET A 86 -110.74 -70.56 -16.23
N ASP A 87 -109.60 -70.63 -15.54
CA ASP A 87 -108.35 -71.33 -15.86
C ASP A 87 -108.19 -71.87 -17.30
N THR A 88 -107.64 -71.02 -18.14
CA THR A 88 -106.80 -71.47 -19.27
C THR A 88 -105.50 -70.69 -19.19
N PHE A 89 -104.36 -71.39 -19.27
CA PHE A 89 -103.03 -70.80 -19.28
C PHE A 89 -103.00 -69.67 -20.33
N ASP A 90 -102.97 -68.42 -19.86
CA ASP A 90 -103.08 -67.23 -20.70
C ASP A 90 -101.76 -67.07 -21.47
N LEU A 91 -101.68 -67.73 -22.63
CA LEU A 91 -100.51 -67.81 -23.48
C LEU A 91 -99.98 -66.41 -23.84
N LYS A 92 -100.89 -65.42 -23.92
CA LYS A 92 -100.56 -64.00 -24.15
C LYS A 92 -99.85 -63.35 -22.97
N ARG A 93 -100.13 -63.78 -21.74
CA ARG A 93 -99.44 -63.32 -20.52
C ARG A 93 -98.05 -63.92 -20.43
N TYR A 94 -97.89 -65.21 -20.76
CA TYR A 94 -96.58 -65.85 -20.85
C TYR A 94 -95.72 -65.22 -21.95
N GLU A 95 -96.29 -64.93 -23.11
CA GLU A 95 -95.57 -64.27 -24.21
C GLU A 95 -95.11 -62.85 -23.82
N ARG A 96 -95.94 -62.10 -23.08
CA ARG A 96 -95.56 -60.81 -22.48
C ARG A 96 -94.39 -60.97 -21.50
N TYR A 97 -94.46 -61.95 -20.61
CA TYR A 97 -93.37 -62.24 -19.67
C TYR A 97 -92.06 -62.61 -20.39
N CYS A 98 -92.12 -63.44 -21.43
CA CYS A 98 -90.93 -63.76 -22.23
C CYS A 98 -90.39 -62.57 -23.03
N LYS A 99 -91.25 -61.61 -23.42
CA LYS A 99 -90.82 -60.34 -24.04
C LYS A 99 -90.15 -59.44 -23.01
N GLU A 100 -90.74 -59.29 -21.83
CA GLU A 100 -90.16 -58.54 -20.70
C GLU A 100 -88.83 -59.14 -20.26
N GLN A 101 -88.74 -60.47 -20.10
CA GLN A 101 -87.50 -61.16 -19.77
C GLN A 101 -86.42 -60.91 -20.82
N ARG A 102 -86.76 -60.90 -22.12
CA ARG A 102 -85.81 -60.56 -23.19
C ARG A 102 -85.38 -59.09 -23.13
N VAL A 103 -86.28 -58.17 -22.81
CA VAL A 103 -85.97 -56.74 -22.65
C VAL A 103 -85.07 -56.51 -21.44
N LEU A 104 -85.40 -57.08 -20.29
CA LEU A 104 -84.61 -57.00 -19.05
C LEU A 104 -83.23 -57.62 -19.25
N THR A 105 -83.14 -58.76 -19.95
CA THR A 105 -81.84 -59.39 -20.27
C THR A 105 -80.98 -58.47 -21.15
N ARG A 106 -81.58 -57.79 -22.14
CA ARG A 106 -80.86 -56.79 -22.97
C ARG A 106 -80.43 -55.58 -22.15
N GLN A 107 -81.30 -55.08 -21.27
CA GLN A 107 -80.97 -53.95 -20.39
C GLN A 107 -79.84 -54.31 -19.43
N MET A 108 -79.87 -55.50 -18.81
CA MET A 108 -78.79 -56.01 -17.96
C MET A 108 -77.47 -56.11 -18.74
N ASN A 109 -77.48 -56.68 -19.94
CA ASN A 109 -76.28 -56.78 -20.77
C ASN A 109 -75.75 -55.40 -21.19
N ASN A 110 -76.63 -54.43 -21.47
CA ASN A 110 -76.22 -53.05 -21.75
C ASN A 110 -75.60 -52.37 -20.52
N LEU A 111 -76.16 -52.58 -19.33
CA LEU A 111 -75.60 -52.04 -18.09
C LEU A 111 -74.24 -52.66 -17.76
N LEU A 112 -74.07 -53.97 -17.95
CA LEU A 112 -72.78 -54.65 -17.79
C LEU A 112 -71.74 -54.09 -18.77
N ARG A 113 -72.11 -53.90 -20.04
CA ARG A 113 -71.23 -53.29 -21.04
C ARG A 113 -70.84 -51.85 -20.68
N LEU A 114 -71.79 -51.05 -20.20
CA LEU A 114 -71.51 -49.67 -19.76
C LEU A 114 -70.59 -49.66 -18.55
N HIS A 115 -70.83 -50.54 -17.57
CA HIS A 115 -69.97 -50.69 -16.40
C HIS A 115 -68.54 -51.09 -16.78
N GLU A 116 -68.37 -52.04 -17.72
CA GLU A 116 -67.07 -52.44 -18.25
C GLU A 116 -66.35 -51.28 -18.94
N LEU A 117 -67.06 -50.51 -19.79
CA LEU A 117 -66.50 -49.34 -20.46
C LEU A 117 -66.06 -48.27 -19.45
N THR A 118 -66.89 -47.92 -18.46
CA THR A 118 -66.52 -46.94 -17.43
C THR A 118 -65.35 -47.42 -16.57
N HIS A 119 -65.25 -48.72 -16.28
CA HIS A 119 -64.10 -49.26 -15.55
C HIS A 119 -62.81 -49.20 -16.36
N LEU A 120 -62.88 -49.46 -17.67
CA LEU A 120 -61.75 -49.32 -18.57
C LEU A 120 -61.29 -47.86 -18.65
N ASP A 121 -62.21 -46.92 -18.86
CA ASP A 121 -61.91 -45.50 -18.91
C ASP A 121 -61.24 -45.02 -17.61
N HIS A 122 -61.76 -45.41 -16.44
CA HIS A 122 -61.14 -45.09 -15.15
C HIS A 122 -59.77 -45.75 -14.94
N ALA A 123 -59.58 -46.98 -15.41
CA ALA A 123 -58.28 -47.65 -15.34
C ALA A 123 -57.24 -46.97 -16.24
N GLU A 124 -57.66 -46.53 -17.43
CA GLU A 124 -56.83 -45.75 -18.34
C GLU A 124 -56.46 -44.39 -17.74
N GLU A 125 -57.43 -43.64 -17.22
CA GLU A 125 -57.20 -42.36 -16.51
C GLU A 125 -56.20 -42.52 -15.37
N TYR A 126 -56.37 -43.55 -14.54
CA TYR A 126 -55.47 -43.84 -13.43
C TYR A 126 -54.05 -44.19 -13.91
N SER A 127 -53.94 -44.99 -14.97
CA SER A 127 -52.64 -45.35 -15.56
C SER A 127 -51.90 -44.14 -16.14
N LEU A 128 -52.64 -43.21 -16.75
CA LEU A 128 -52.11 -41.95 -17.27
C LEU A 128 -51.63 -41.06 -16.12
N GLU A 129 -52.40 -40.98 -15.03
CA GLU A 129 -52.03 -40.18 -13.87
C GLU A 129 -50.79 -40.73 -13.16
N ILE A 130 -50.65 -42.05 -13.04
CA ILE A 130 -49.41 -42.69 -12.58
C ILE A 130 -48.24 -42.32 -13.50
N SER A 131 -48.42 -42.43 -14.82
CA SER A 131 -47.37 -42.15 -15.79
C SER A 131 -46.90 -40.69 -15.74
N LYS A 132 -47.82 -39.74 -15.58
CA LYS A 132 -47.51 -38.32 -15.35
C LYS A 132 -46.70 -38.13 -14.08
N ASN A 133 -47.13 -38.72 -12.96
CA ASN A 133 -46.43 -38.59 -11.68
C ASN A 133 -45.00 -39.14 -11.77
N ILE A 134 -44.79 -40.28 -12.42
CA ILE A 134 -43.45 -40.84 -12.65
C ILE A 134 -42.59 -39.87 -13.48
N LEU A 135 -43.15 -39.28 -14.53
CA LEU A 135 -42.44 -38.33 -15.38
C LEU A 135 -42.06 -37.05 -14.61
N VAL A 136 -42.99 -36.52 -13.81
CA VAL A 136 -42.73 -35.35 -12.95
C VAL A 136 -41.63 -35.66 -11.93
N GLN A 137 -41.70 -36.80 -11.24
CA GLN A 137 -40.66 -37.21 -10.28
C GLN A 137 -39.27 -37.36 -10.93
N ARG A 138 -39.20 -37.94 -12.13
CA ARG A 138 -37.95 -38.05 -12.89
C ARG A 138 -37.42 -36.68 -13.31
N TRP A 139 -38.31 -35.79 -13.74
CA TRP A 139 -37.92 -34.43 -14.10
C TRP A 139 -37.43 -33.63 -12.87
N GLU A 140 -38.13 -33.74 -11.75
CA GLU A 140 -37.74 -33.08 -10.50
C GLU A 140 -36.40 -33.59 -9.98
N SER A 141 -36.18 -34.91 -9.97
CA SER A 141 -34.89 -35.49 -9.57
C SER A 141 -33.75 -35.05 -10.48
N ALA A 142 -33.91 -35.12 -11.81
CA ALA A 142 -32.89 -34.64 -12.75
C ALA A 142 -32.60 -33.14 -12.58
N ARG A 143 -33.62 -32.32 -12.34
CA ARG A 143 -33.46 -30.88 -12.07
C ARG A 143 -32.69 -30.62 -10.78
N LEU A 144 -32.98 -31.38 -9.71
CA LEU A 144 -32.27 -31.27 -8.44
C LEU A 144 -30.81 -31.72 -8.57
N GLU A 145 -30.53 -32.79 -9.32
CA GLU A 145 -29.17 -33.22 -9.63
C GLU A 145 -28.39 -32.17 -10.41
N GLN A 146 -29.00 -31.59 -11.46
CA GLN A 146 -28.38 -30.50 -12.22
C GLN A 146 -28.08 -29.30 -11.30
N LEU A 147 -29.03 -28.87 -10.48
CA LEU A 147 -28.84 -27.75 -9.56
C LEU A 147 -27.73 -28.05 -8.54
N SER A 148 -27.66 -29.28 -8.04
CA SER A 148 -26.59 -29.73 -7.14
C SER A 148 -25.21 -29.58 -7.79
N ILE A 149 -25.07 -30.03 -9.04
CA ILE A 149 -23.82 -29.93 -9.80
C ILE A 149 -23.45 -28.46 -10.03
N GLU A 150 -24.40 -27.63 -10.49
CA GLU A 150 -24.18 -26.20 -10.73
C GLU A 150 -23.73 -25.46 -9.46
N LEU A 151 -24.35 -25.77 -8.31
CA LEU A 151 -23.96 -25.20 -7.02
C LEU A 151 -22.58 -25.67 -6.59
N GLN A 152 -22.25 -26.94 -6.79
CA GLN A 152 -20.94 -27.49 -6.48
C GLN A 152 -19.84 -26.86 -7.34
N ASP A 153 -20.06 -26.71 -8.64
CA ASP A 153 -19.11 -26.08 -9.56
C ASP A 153 -18.90 -24.61 -9.19
N ARG A 154 -19.99 -23.89 -8.90
CA ARG A 154 -19.91 -22.50 -8.46
C ARG A 154 -19.17 -22.37 -7.13
N HIS A 155 -19.40 -23.29 -6.19
CA HIS A 155 -18.68 -23.32 -4.93
C HIS A 155 -17.18 -23.55 -5.16
N GLN A 156 -16.80 -24.53 -5.97
CA GLN A 156 -15.39 -24.79 -6.30
C GLN A 156 -14.72 -23.61 -7.01
N ALA A 157 -15.41 -22.94 -7.93
CA ALA A 157 -14.89 -21.75 -8.60
C ALA A 157 -14.63 -20.60 -7.62
N LEU A 158 -15.54 -20.39 -6.66
CA LEU A 158 -15.37 -19.40 -5.59
C LEU A 158 -14.24 -19.78 -4.63
N GLU A 159 -14.10 -21.05 -4.28
CA GLU A 159 -12.97 -21.54 -3.47
C GLU A 159 -11.63 -21.31 -4.18
N GLN A 160 -11.54 -21.64 -5.47
CA GLN A 160 -10.33 -21.44 -6.26
C GLN A 160 -9.96 -19.96 -6.35
N THR A 161 -10.95 -19.09 -6.57
CA THR A 161 -10.76 -17.63 -6.62
C THR A 161 -10.31 -17.09 -5.27
N THR A 162 -10.88 -17.59 -4.18
CA THR A 162 -10.47 -17.21 -2.82
C THR A 162 -9.03 -17.66 -2.55
N ARG A 163 -8.69 -18.91 -2.87
CA ARG A 163 -7.32 -19.45 -2.70
C ARG A 163 -6.29 -18.71 -3.53
N SER A 164 -6.60 -18.36 -4.79
CA SER A 164 -5.69 -17.60 -5.63
C SER A 164 -5.49 -16.18 -5.10
N SER A 165 -6.57 -15.50 -4.69
CA SER A 165 -6.52 -14.19 -4.04
C SER A 165 -5.68 -14.21 -2.76
N GLU A 166 -5.88 -15.18 -1.88
CA GLU A 166 -5.07 -15.35 -0.67
C GLU A 166 -3.58 -15.56 -0.99
N SER A 167 -3.28 -16.37 -1.99
CA SER A 167 -1.91 -16.59 -2.45
C SER A 167 -1.28 -15.28 -2.91
N HIS A 168 -1.99 -14.50 -3.75
CA HIS A 168 -1.54 -13.19 -4.20
C HIS A 168 -1.33 -12.20 -3.06
N ILE A 169 -2.22 -12.17 -2.07
CA ILE A 169 -2.06 -11.33 -0.88
C ILE A 169 -0.80 -11.75 -0.11
N ARG A 170 -0.57 -13.05 0.10
CA ARG A 170 0.63 -13.54 0.78
C ARG A 170 1.92 -13.19 0.04
N THR A 171 1.94 -13.32 -1.29
CA THR A 171 3.11 -12.93 -2.09
C THR A 171 3.35 -11.43 -2.03
N ASN A 172 2.29 -10.62 -2.13
CA ASN A 172 2.38 -9.17 -2.05
C ASN A 172 2.88 -8.71 -0.68
N LEU A 173 2.40 -9.32 0.40
CA LEU A 173 2.89 -9.02 1.76
C LEU A 173 4.38 -9.37 1.92
N LYS A 174 4.84 -10.49 1.35
CA LYS A 174 6.27 -10.85 1.32
C LYS A 174 7.08 -9.81 0.55
N ALA A 175 6.63 -9.44 -0.65
CA ALA A 175 7.27 -8.40 -1.47
C ALA A 175 7.35 -7.06 -0.72
N CYS A 176 6.25 -6.61 -0.12
CA CYS A 176 6.22 -5.39 0.70
C CYS A 176 7.22 -5.43 1.87
N ARG A 177 7.37 -6.58 2.55
CA ARG A 177 8.37 -6.74 3.61
C ARG A 177 9.80 -6.61 3.08
N LEU A 178 10.11 -7.27 1.95
CA LEU A 178 11.42 -7.19 1.31
C LEU A 178 11.75 -5.77 0.86
N ILE A 179 10.78 -5.08 0.26
CA ILE A 179 10.92 -3.67 -0.15
C ILE A 179 11.22 -2.79 1.07
N LYS A 180 10.48 -2.95 2.17
CA LYS A 180 10.73 -2.21 3.41
C LYS A 180 12.12 -2.48 3.98
N GLN A 181 12.56 -3.74 4.00
CA GLN A 181 13.90 -4.11 4.45
C GLN A 181 14.99 -3.49 3.58
N PHE A 182 14.82 -3.51 2.25
CA PHE A 182 15.77 -2.90 1.32
C PHE A 182 15.90 -1.39 1.54
N TYR A 183 14.77 -0.68 1.65
CA TYR A 183 14.79 0.76 1.90
C TYR A 183 15.33 1.11 3.29
N GLY A 184 15.04 0.29 4.31
CA GLY A 184 15.65 0.44 5.64
C GLY A 184 17.17 0.33 5.56
N TRP A 185 17.68 -0.72 4.91
CA TRP A 185 19.11 -0.91 4.71
C TRP A 185 19.77 0.23 3.90
N GLN A 186 19.12 0.73 2.86
CA GLN A 186 19.62 1.89 2.10
C GLN A 186 19.67 3.16 2.95
N LEU A 187 18.65 3.39 3.78
CA LEU A 187 18.61 4.52 4.69
C LEU A 187 19.76 4.44 5.70
N ASP A 188 19.96 3.28 6.32
CA ASP A 188 21.05 3.05 7.27
C ASP A 188 22.42 3.25 6.61
N LYS A 189 22.58 2.81 5.36
CA LYS A 189 23.80 3.03 4.59
C LYS A 189 24.06 4.52 4.34
N VAL A 190 23.05 5.26 3.89
CA VAL A 190 23.18 6.70 3.65
C VAL A 190 23.46 7.45 4.96
N GLN A 191 22.80 7.06 6.06
CA GLN A 191 23.07 7.64 7.37
C GLN A 191 24.51 7.39 7.81
N HIS A 192 25.00 6.16 7.62
CA HIS A 192 26.39 5.82 7.93
C HIS A 192 27.39 6.64 7.08
N ASP A 193 27.11 6.82 5.79
CA ASP A 193 27.95 7.65 4.92
C ASP A 193 27.95 9.12 5.40
N ILE A 194 26.80 9.66 5.81
CA ILE A 194 26.69 11.01 6.39
C ILE A 194 27.55 11.10 7.67
N ASP A 195 27.42 10.15 8.59
CA ASP A 195 28.18 10.14 9.84
C ASP A 195 29.69 10.09 9.59
N GLN A 196 30.14 9.27 8.64
CA GLN A 196 31.55 9.24 8.23
C GLN A 196 32.03 10.59 7.67
N TRP A 197 31.21 11.25 6.85
CA TRP A 197 31.55 12.57 6.31
C TRP A 197 31.60 13.64 7.41
N MET A 198 30.68 13.60 8.37
CA MET A 198 30.69 14.50 9.53
C MET A 198 31.96 14.30 10.36
N GLU A 199 32.33 13.05 10.68
CA GLU A 199 33.55 12.79 11.43
C GLU A 199 34.82 13.23 10.67
N ARG A 200 34.87 13.04 9.35
CA ARG A 200 36.00 13.52 8.54
C ARG A 200 36.09 15.03 8.57
N PHE A 201 34.96 15.71 8.41
CA PHE A 201 34.89 17.16 8.44
C PHE A 201 35.36 17.72 9.79
N ASP A 202 34.91 17.13 10.91
CA ASP A 202 35.33 17.56 12.25
C ASP A 202 36.83 17.35 12.47
N ARG A 203 37.38 16.22 12.02
CA ARG A 203 38.83 15.97 12.07
C ARG A 203 39.62 16.98 11.25
N GLU A 204 39.18 17.28 10.03
CA GLU A 204 39.83 18.26 9.16
C GLU A 204 39.76 19.68 9.74
N LYS A 205 38.62 20.02 10.33
CA LYS A 205 38.42 21.30 11.02
C LYS A 205 39.38 21.44 12.21
N ASP A 206 39.47 20.43 13.07
CA ASP A 206 40.38 20.42 14.22
C ASP A 206 41.85 20.52 13.78
N ASP A 207 42.22 19.82 12.70
CA ASP A 207 43.55 19.89 12.12
C ASP A 207 43.90 21.30 11.60
N LEU A 208 42.96 21.94 10.89
CA LEU A 208 43.11 23.31 10.40
C LEU A 208 43.21 24.30 11.55
N ASP A 209 42.34 24.20 12.56
CA ASP A 209 42.39 25.04 13.76
C ASP A 209 43.73 24.87 14.49
N GLY A 210 44.22 23.63 14.62
CA GLY A 210 45.54 23.34 15.17
C GLY A 210 46.68 23.94 14.34
N ARG A 211 46.57 23.98 13.01
CA ARG A 211 47.54 24.68 12.14
C ARG A 211 47.48 26.19 12.34
N PHE A 212 46.30 26.78 12.42
CA PHE A 212 46.13 28.22 12.66
C PHE A 212 46.68 28.65 14.02
N GLN A 213 46.41 27.89 15.08
CA GLN A 213 46.95 28.17 16.41
C GLN A 213 48.49 28.12 16.41
N ARG A 214 49.10 27.11 15.78
CA ARG A 214 50.56 27.00 15.65
C ARG A 214 51.15 28.16 14.82
N ALA A 215 50.50 28.54 13.72
CA ALA A 215 50.93 29.66 12.89
C ALA A 215 50.85 30.99 13.68
N ARG A 216 49.78 31.20 14.46
CA ARG A 216 49.61 32.38 15.31
C ARG A 216 50.65 32.43 16.43
N ALA A 217 50.97 31.30 17.05
CA ALA A 217 52.04 31.20 18.04
C ALA A 217 53.41 31.52 17.44
N LYS A 218 53.72 30.97 16.26
CA LYS A 218 54.95 31.30 15.52
C LYS A 218 55.03 32.78 15.17
N LYS A 219 53.94 33.37 14.67
CA LYS A 219 53.89 34.80 14.35
C LYS A 219 54.23 35.67 15.58
N ARG A 220 53.58 35.39 16.73
CA ARG A 220 53.88 36.08 17.99
C ARG A 220 55.34 35.91 18.42
N HIS A 221 55.90 34.72 18.27
CA HIS A 221 57.30 34.46 18.59
C HIS A 221 58.26 35.27 17.69
N TRP A 222 57.99 35.33 16.39
CA TRP A 222 58.76 36.15 15.46
C TRP A 222 58.65 37.65 15.74
N GLU A 223 57.46 38.13 16.09
CA GLU A 223 57.25 39.52 16.50
C GLU A 223 58.08 39.86 17.75
N ALA A 224 58.03 39.01 18.78
CA ALA A 224 58.86 39.18 19.98
C ALA A 224 60.37 39.14 19.68
N LEU A 225 60.81 38.22 18.81
CA LEU A 225 62.22 38.12 18.42
C LEU A 225 62.67 39.35 17.63
N LYS A 226 61.80 39.88 16.76
CA LYS A 226 62.07 41.12 16.01
C LYS A 226 62.23 42.31 16.95
N GLU A 227 61.36 42.44 17.95
CA GLU A 227 61.49 43.47 19.00
C GLU A 227 62.80 43.32 19.79
N GLU A 228 63.17 42.08 20.17
CA GLU A 228 64.44 41.82 20.87
C GLU A 228 65.66 42.18 20.02
N VAL A 229 65.66 41.83 18.73
CA VAL A 229 66.73 42.20 17.80
C VAL A 229 66.85 43.72 17.68
N GLN A 230 65.74 44.43 17.51
CA GLN A 230 65.75 45.90 17.44
C GLN A 230 66.31 46.54 18.72
N LEU A 231 65.97 46.00 19.89
CA LEU A 231 66.54 46.48 21.17
C LEU A 231 68.05 46.24 21.23
N ARG A 232 68.53 45.07 20.79
CA ARG A 232 69.96 44.73 20.78
C ARG A 232 70.74 45.54 19.76
N GLU A 233 70.17 45.84 18.60
CA GLU A 233 70.77 46.74 17.60
C GLU A 233 70.99 48.13 18.20
N GLN A 234 69.98 48.69 18.90
CA GLN A 234 70.11 49.97 19.59
C GLN A 234 71.18 49.95 20.70
N GLU A 235 71.31 48.83 21.42
CA GLU A 235 72.37 48.67 22.43
C GLU A 235 73.77 48.62 21.79
N ILE A 236 73.92 47.89 20.68
CA ILE A 236 75.18 47.80 19.94
C ILE A 236 75.58 49.18 19.41
N GLU A 237 74.66 49.92 18.79
CA GLU A 237 74.91 51.29 18.31
C GLU A 237 75.37 52.21 19.45
N ARG A 238 74.74 52.12 20.63
CA ARG A 238 75.18 52.89 21.81
C ARG A 238 76.59 52.51 22.25
N PHE A 239 76.93 51.22 22.28
CA PHE A 239 78.27 50.77 22.66
C PHE A 239 79.33 51.20 21.65
N GLN A 240 79.03 51.14 20.35
CA GLN A 240 79.93 51.63 19.30
C GLN A 240 80.19 53.13 19.44
N GLN A 241 79.16 53.94 19.71
CA GLN A 241 79.34 55.37 19.97
C GLN A 241 80.24 55.63 21.19
N LEU A 242 80.06 54.88 22.28
CA LEU A 242 80.91 54.99 23.46
C LEU A 242 82.37 54.58 23.16
N GLU A 243 82.57 53.51 22.40
CA GLU A 243 83.89 53.03 22.01
C GLU A 243 84.62 54.07 21.13
N ASP A 244 83.92 54.65 20.15
CA ASP A 244 84.44 55.73 19.30
C ASP A 244 84.83 56.97 20.13
N GLU A 245 84.00 57.36 21.11
CA GLU A 245 84.34 58.44 22.04
C GLU A 245 85.58 58.10 22.88
N HIS A 246 85.70 56.86 23.32
CA HIS A 246 86.86 56.39 24.07
C HIS A 246 88.14 56.42 23.23
N HIS A 247 88.09 55.97 21.98
CA HIS A 247 89.20 56.06 21.03
C HIS A 247 89.62 57.50 20.78
N LYS A 248 88.67 58.40 20.49
CA LYS A 248 88.95 59.84 20.33
C LYS A 248 89.66 60.45 21.56
N ARG A 249 89.24 60.04 22.77
CA ARG A 249 89.87 60.48 24.02
C ARG A 249 91.30 59.93 24.18
N ILE A 250 91.57 58.70 23.72
CA ILE A 250 92.91 58.11 23.75
C ILE A 250 93.81 58.84 22.75
N ASP A 251 93.36 59.00 21.51
CA ASP A 251 94.12 59.67 20.44
C ASP A 251 94.46 61.12 20.84
N TYR A 252 93.51 61.83 21.46
CA TYR A 252 93.75 63.17 21.98
C TYR A 252 94.80 63.20 23.10
N ARG A 253 94.77 62.21 24.02
CA ARG A 253 95.81 62.09 25.07
C ARG A 253 97.17 61.78 24.49
N GLU A 254 97.24 60.89 23.49
CA GLU A 254 98.50 60.57 22.80
C GLU A 254 99.04 61.80 22.06
N LEU A 255 98.19 62.56 21.37
CA LEU A 255 98.57 63.81 20.73
C LEU A 255 99.11 64.83 21.75
N CYS A 256 98.41 65.02 22.87
CA CYS A 256 98.85 65.88 23.98
C CYS A 256 100.19 65.41 24.57
N TRP A 257 100.36 64.10 24.75
CA TRP A 257 101.60 63.52 25.26
C TRP A 257 102.76 63.74 24.31
N ASN A 258 102.56 63.48 23.01
CA ASN A 258 103.56 63.68 21.96
C ASN A 258 103.94 65.15 21.81
N SER A 259 102.97 66.07 21.88
CA SER A 259 103.24 67.51 21.85
C SER A 259 104.00 67.97 23.09
N ALA A 260 103.65 67.47 24.28
CA ALA A 260 104.39 67.72 25.52
C ALA A 260 105.84 67.24 25.43
N ILE A 261 106.09 66.03 24.89
CA ILE A 261 107.45 65.52 24.64
C ILE A 261 108.22 66.46 23.70
N ARG A 262 107.61 66.90 22.59
CA ARG A 262 108.25 67.83 21.64
C ARG A 262 108.60 69.17 22.30
N ILE A 263 107.68 69.74 23.08
CA ILE A 263 107.93 70.98 23.83
C ILE A 263 109.07 70.77 24.83
N GLN A 264 109.05 69.67 25.59
CA GLN A 264 110.11 69.34 26.55
C GLN A 264 111.48 69.17 25.85
N ALA A 265 111.53 68.48 24.71
CA ALA A 265 112.74 68.31 23.92
C ALA A 265 113.25 69.64 23.35
N TRP A 266 112.35 70.49 22.84
CA TRP A 266 112.67 71.83 22.39
C TRP A 266 113.25 72.68 23.54
N TRP A 267 112.59 72.71 24.69
CA TRP A 267 113.04 73.43 25.87
C TRP A 267 114.41 72.94 26.36
N ARG A 268 114.62 71.62 26.46
CA ARG A 268 115.94 71.05 26.78
C ARG A 268 117.01 71.48 25.77
N GLY A 269 116.70 71.47 24.47
CA GLY A 269 117.59 71.96 23.42
C GLY A 269 117.88 73.47 23.52
N VAL A 270 116.89 74.28 23.86
CA VAL A 270 117.05 75.73 24.09
C VAL A 270 117.92 76.00 25.31
N ILE A 271 117.72 75.26 26.42
CA ILE A 271 118.54 75.35 27.63
C ILE A 271 120.02 75.07 27.31
N VAL A 272 120.29 74.01 26.53
CA VAL A 272 121.65 73.66 26.08
C VAL A 272 122.24 74.77 25.20
N ARG A 273 121.50 75.27 24.20
CA ARG A 273 121.98 76.31 23.28
C ARG A 273 122.21 77.68 23.94
N LYS A 274 121.37 78.06 24.93
CA LYS A 274 121.50 79.32 25.66
C LYS A 274 122.47 79.25 26.85
N GLY A 275 123.10 78.09 27.10
CA GLY A 275 124.06 77.92 28.19
C GLY A 275 123.45 78.05 29.60
N ILE A 276 122.13 77.90 29.73
CA ILE A 276 121.42 78.01 31.01
C ILE A 276 121.70 76.73 31.80
N LYS A 277 122.59 76.79 32.78
CA LYS A 277 122.89 75.66 33.66
C LYS A 277 121.74 75.48 34.66
N LEU A 278 120.81 74.56 34.37
CA LEU A 278 119.85 74.07 35.37
C LEU A 278 120.65 73.55 36.58
N GLY A 279 120.45 74.18 37.75
CA GLY A 279 121.23 73.96 38.96
C GLY A 279 121.52 72.49 39.25
N GLY A 280 122.81 72.17 39.36
CA GLY A 280 123.29 70.81 39.57
C GLY A 280 122.82 70.21 40.88
N ARG A 281 122.02 69.13 40.80
CA ARG A 281 121.81 68.24 41.94
C ARG A 281 123.08 67.39 42.11
N ARG A 282 123.81 67.66 43.19
CA ARG A 282 125.01 66.95 43.65
C ARG A 282 124.90 65.43 43.42
N LYS A 283 125.86 64.88 42.67
CA LYS A 283 126.15 63.44 42.64
C LYS A 283 126.68 63.02 44.02
N THR A 284 125.84 62.42 44.86
CA THR A 284 126.30 61.58 45.97
C THR A 284 126.19 60.11 45.57
N ARG A 285 127.34 59.53 45.23
CA ARG A 285 127.59 58.08 45.21
C ARG A 285 127.17 57.48 46.55
N ARG A 286 126.24 56.50 46.55
CA ARG A 286 126.20 55.48 47.61
C ARG A 286 125.96 54.09 47.01
N LYS A 287 126.60 53.13 47.68
CA LYS A 287 127.11 51.84 47.21
C LYS A 287 126.04 50.77 47.02
N LYS A 288 126.38 49.81 46.14
CA LYS A 288 125.95 48.40 46.09
C LYS A 288 125.62 47.81 47.48
N LYS A 289 124.50 47.09 47.59
CA LYS A 289 124.42 45.77 48.23
C LYS A 289 123.39 44.88 47.53
N THR A 290 123.78 43.61 47.47
CA THR A 290 123.31 42.44 46.73
C THR A 290 122.30 41.57 47.50
N LYS A 291 121.69 40.60 46.78
CA LYS A 291 120.95 39.39 47.22
C LYS A 291 119.55 39.66 47.81
N GLY A 292 118.47 38.95 47.47
CA GLY A 292 118.25 37.79 46.61
C GLY A 292 116.90 37.12 46.96
N LYS A 293 116.44 36.21 46.08
CA LYS A 293 115.49 35.10 46.30
C LYS A 293 113.97 35.37 46.50
N LYS A 294 113.22 35.10 45.42
CA LYS A 294 112.30 33.95 45.22
C LYS A 294 111.22 33.67 46.29
N ASN A 295 109.95 33.93 45.95
CA ASN A 295 108.81 32.98 45.97
C ASN A 295 107.54 33.70 45.49
N LYS A 296 106.80 33.23 44.47
CA LYS A 296 106.01 32.00 44.29
C LYS A 296 104.57 32.16 44.83
N LYS A 297 103.64 32.34 43.88
CA LYS A 297 102.25 31.83 43.79
C LYS A 297 101.42 31.68 45.08
N SER A 298 100.27 32.35 45.08
CA SER A 298 98.94 31.83 45.47
C SER A 298 97.90 32.61 44.63
N LYS A 299 97.27 32.03 43.61
CA LYS A 299 96.21 31.00 43.58
C LYS A 299 94.86 31.53 44.13
N VAL A 300 94.00 31.90 43.17
CA VAL A 300 92.57 31.57 43.03
C VAL A 300 91.70 31.61 44.28
N VAL A 301 90.67 32.47 44.25
CA VAL A 301 89.32 32.09 44.70
C VAL A 301 88.31 32.53 43.63
N ARG A 302 87.84 31.54 42.86
CA ARG A 302 86.57 31.57 42.14
C ARG A 302 85.44 31.74 43.17
N LYS A 303 84.49 32.63 42.91
CA LYS A 303 83.10 32.48 43.39
C LYS A 303 82.19 32.34 42.17
N PRO A 304 81.26 31.37 42.17
CA PRO A 304 80.23 31.25 41.15
C PRO A 304 79.05 32.17 41.47
N ARG A 305 78.43 32.74 40.44
CA ARG A 305 77.09 33.31 40.54
C ARG A 305 76.40 32.93 39.23
N LYS A 306 75.68 31.80 39.23
CA LYS A 306 74.20 31.79 39.29
C LYS A 306 73.61 32.83 38.33
N ARG A 307 73.26 32.40 37.13
CA ARG A 307 71.88 32.11 36.74
C ARG A 307 71.87 31.19 35.53
#